data_AF-W7DLL8-F1
#
_entry.id   AF-W7DLL8-F1
#
_cell.length_a   1.000
_cell.length_b   1.000
_cell.length_c   1.000
_cell.angle_alpha   90.00
_cell.angle_beta   90.00
_cell.angle_gamma   90.00
#
_symmetry.space_group_name_H-M   'P 1'
#
loop_
_entity.id
_entity.type
_entity.pdbx_description
1 polymer ?
#
loop_
_entity_poly.entity_id
_entity_poly.type
_entity_poly.pdbx_seq_one_letter_code
_entity_poly.pdbx_strand_id
1 'polypeptide(L)'
;MLKKLVPSRCKIIFHMHASQFDMFYKNSPRLIQLFIRRTFNQTDHVVVLGENWAEFYRTITKTNVSVIQNAVRIPEKSLFNPDARTIVTFGRIGERKGSYDLLQVAERIQPLFPDVRFVLYGDGETEKVTATIQKLDLKNVTLGGWISKKRTGSDFKKYFITFSALLS
;
A
#
# COMPACT_ATOMS: atom_id res chain seq x y z
N MET A 1 -28.95 4.85 -10.65
CA MET A 1 -29.54 3.58 -10.15
C MET A 1 -29.48 3.55 -8.63
N LEU A 2 -28.31 3.73 -8.01
CA LEU A 2 -28.18 3.88 -6.55
C LEU A 2 -29.00 5.04 -5.96
N LYS A 3 -29.02 6.22 -6.62
CA LYS A 3 -29.90 7.34 -6.20
C LYS A 3 -31.41 7.02 -6.23
N LYS A 4 -31.84 6.02 -7.01
CA LYS A 4 -33.23 5.56 -7.02
C LYS A 4 -33.54 4.59 -5.86
N LEU A 5 -32.52 4.01 -5.25
CA LEU A 5 -32.61 3.07 -4.13
C LEU A 5 -32.46 3.76 -2.78
N VAL A 6 -32.12 5.05 -2.78
CA VAL A 6 -31.87 5.85 -1.59
C VAL A 6 -32.97 6.93 -1.49
N PRO A 7 -33.56 7.18 -0.32
CA PRO A 7 -34.56 8.23 -0.15
C PRO A 7 -34.06 9.59 -0.66
N SER A 8 -34.94 10.38 -1.27
CA SER A 8 -34.61 11.65 -1.94
C SER A 8 -33.96 12.71 -1.02
N ARG A 9 -34.06 12.53 0.30
CA ARG A 9 -33.48 13.43 1.31
C ARG A 9 -32.08 13.02 1.79
N CYS A 10 -31.57 11.86 1.39
CA CYS A 10 -30.26 11.38 1.83
C CYS A 10 -29.16 11.79 0.85
N LYS A 11 -28.04 12.24 1.41
CA LYS A 11 -26.81 12.52 0.66
C LYS A 11 -26.06 11.23 0.37
N ILE A 12 -25.56 11.09 -0.86
CA ILE A 12 -24.79 9.92 -1.30
C ILE A 12 -23.34 10.35 -1.52
N ILE A 13 -22.44 9.78 -0.73
CA ILE A 13 -21.00 10.00 -0.83
C ILE A 13 -20.33 8.69 -1.24
N PHE A 14 -19.52 8.73 -2.29
CA PHE A 14 -18.66 7.59 -2.65
C PHE A 14 -17.28 7.77 -2.06
N HIS A 15 -16.81 6.78 -1.32
CA HIS A 15 -15.44 6.72 -0.83
C HIS A 15 -14.67 5.65 -1.60
N MET A 16 -13.72 6.06 -2.43
CA MET A 16 -13.02 5.18 -3.37
C MET A 16 -11.69 4.68 -2.79
N HIS A 17 -11.55 3.35 -2.68
CA HIS A 17 -10.34 2.65 -2.19
C HIS A 17 -9.62 1.80 -3.25
N ALA A 18 -10.14 1.73 -4.47
CA ALA A 18 -9.65 0.80 -5.49
C ALA A 18 -8.33 1.26 -6.13
N SER A 19 -7.25 0.51 -5.92
CA SER A 19 -5.89 0.84 -6.36
C SER A 19 -5.65 0.70 -7.88
N GLN A 20 -6.60 0.12 -8.63
CA GLN A 20 -6.50 -0.13 -10.09
C GLN A 20 -7.76 0.30 -10.86
N PHE A 21 -8.59 1.16 -10.27
CA PHE A 21 -9.85 1.55 -10.90
C PHE A 21 -9.67 2.33 -12.21
N ASP A 22 -8.57 3.08 -12.33
CA ASP A 22 -8.25 3.80 -13.56
C ASP A 22 -7.98 2.85 -14.72
N MET A 23 -7.25 1.77 -14.50
CA MET A 23 -6.99 0.73 -15.48
C MET A 23 -8.27 -0.01 -15.85
N PHE A 24 -9.09 -0.38 -14.87
CA PHE A 24 -10.40 -0.96 -15.12
C PHE A 24 -11.27 -0.05 -15.98
N TYR A 25 -11.34 1.25 -15.67
CA TYR A 25 -12.12 2.22 -16.43
C TYR A 25 -11.61 2.37 -17.86
N LYS A 26 -10.29 2.52 -18.05
CA LYS A 26 -9.65 2.68 -19.37
C LYS A 26 -9.87 1.45 -20.26
N ASN A 27 -9.80 0.25 -19.68
CA ASN A 27 -9.99 -1.01 -20.40
C ASN A 27 -11.46 -1.41 -20.57
N SER A 28 -12.40 -0.67 -19.97
CA SER A 28 -13.83 -0.96 -20.08
C SER A 28 -14.41 -0.47 -21.41
N PRO A 29 -15.41 -1.17 -22.00
CA PRO A 29 -16.13 -0.71 -23.18
C PRO A 29 -16.77 0.68 -22.96
N ARG A 30 -16.97 1.44 -24.04
CA ARG A 30 -17.53 2.81 -23.99
C ARG A 30 -18.88 2.89 -23.27
N LEU A 31 -19.73 1.88 -23.42
CA LEU A 31 -21.02 1.80 -22.71
C LEU A 31 -20.84 1.69 -21.19
N ILE A 32 -19.87 0.90 -20.74
CA ILE A 32 -19.53 0.74 -19.32
C ILE A 32 -18.92 2.03 -18.78
N GLN A 33 -18.01 2.67 -19.52
CA GLN A 33 -17.46 3.97 -19.14
C GLN A 33 -18.57 5.01 -18.96
N LEU A 34 -19.51 5.12 -19.92
CA LEU A 34 -20.65 6.03 -19.82
C LEU A 34 -21.51 5.74 -18.59
N PHE A 35 -21.77 4.45 -18.30
CA PHE A 35 -22.51 4.04 -17.11
C PHE A 35 -21.79 4.44 -15.81
N ILE A 36 -20.48 4.21 -15.74
CA ILE A 36 -19.63 4.61 -14.60
C ILE A 36 -19.72 6.12 -14.38
N ARG A 37 -19.46 6.92 -15.42
CA ARG A 37 -19.54 8.40 -15.34
C ARG A 37 -20.91 8.87 -14.90
N ARG A 38 -21.97 8.28 -15.46
CA ARG A 38 -23.35 8.60 -15.09
C ARG A 38 -23.65 8.26 -13.63
N THR A 39 -23.02 7.22 -13.09
CA THR A 39 -23.17 6.82 -11.69
C THR A 39 -22.47 7.78 -10.75
N PHE A 40 -21.22 8.17 -11.03
CA PHE A 40 -20.52 9.19 -10.24
C PHE A 40 -21.25 10.55 -10.27
N ASN A 41 -21.75 10.97 -11.44
CA ASN A 41 -22.50 12.22 -11.57
C ASN A 41 -23.86 12.23 -10.84
N GLN A 42 -24.30 11.10 -10.27
CA GLN A 42 -25.52 11.02 -9.45
C GLN A 42 -25.24 11.15 -7.95
N THR A 43 -23.97 11.10 -7.51
CA THR A 43 -23.61 11.25 -6.10
C THR A 43 -23.48 12.72 -5.73
N ASP A 44 -23.60 13.03 -4.44
CA ASP A 44 -23.40 14.39 -3.93
C ASP A 44 -21.92 14.72 -3.78
N HIS A 45 -21.08 13.70 -3.52
CA HIS A 45 -19.64 13.89 -3.33
C HIS A 45 -18.85 12.60 -3.62
N VAL A 46 -17.56 12.77 -3.93
CA VAL A 46 -16.59 11.66 -4.06
C VAL A 46 -15.38 11.95 -3.18
N VAL A 47 -14.99 10.97 -2.38
CA VAL A 47 -13.82 11.01 -1.49
C VAL A 47 -12.81 9.99 -1.97
N VAL A 48 -11.55 10.40 -2.07
CA VAL A 48 -10.43 9.57 -2.55
C VAL A 48 -9.23 9.71 -1.61
N LEU A 49 -8.28 8.78 -1.69
CA LEU A 49 -7.19 8.66 -0.71
C LEU A 49 -5.91 9.46 -1.03
N GLY A 50 -5.85 10.13 -2.19
CA GLY A 50 -4.68 10.91 -2.59
C GLY A 50 -4.93 11.74 -3.86
N GLU A 51 -4.06 12.71 -4.12
CA GLU A 51 -4.26 13.66 -5.23
C GLU A 51 -4.21 13.01 -6.60
N ASN A 52 -3.34 12.01 -6.83
CA ASN A 52 -3.30 11.27 -8.09
C ASN A 52 -4.66 10.64 -8.43
N TRP A 53 -5.37 10.13 -7.40
CA TRP A 53 -6.72 9.62 -7.57
C TRP A 53 -7.71 10.76 -7.82
N ALA A 54 -7.60 11.87 -7.09
CA ALA A 54 -8.50 13.00 -7.28
C ALA A 54 -8.43 13.54 -8.71
N GLU A 55 -7.22 13.66 -9.26
CA GLU A 55 -6.98 14.06 -10.63
C GLU A 55 -7.65 13.10 -11.62
N PHE A 56 -7.45 11.79 -11.46
CA PHE A 56 -8.13 10.77 -12.27
C PHE A 56 -9.67 10.90 -12.17
N TYR A 57 -10.25 10.94 -10.96
CA TYR A 57 -11.70 10.97 -10.80
C TYR A 57 -12.32 12.26 -11.38
N ARG A 58 -11.64 13.40 -11.26
CA ARG A 58 -12.06 14.68 -11.90
C ARG A 58 -12.15 14.57 -13.42
N THR A 59 -11.40 13.68 -14.07
CA THR A 59 -11.54 13.46 -15.53
C THR A 59 -12.82 12.72 -15.91
N ILE A 60 -13.39 11.92 -14.99
CA ILE A 60 -14.53 11.04 -15.29
C ILE A 60 -15.86 11.56 -14.71
N THR A 61 -15.85 12.43 -13.70
CA THR A 61 -17.06 12.98 -13.07
C THR A 61 -17.05 14.50 -12.93
N LYS A 62 -18.24 15.10 -12.94
CA LYS A 62 -18.48 16.52 -12.59
C LYS A 62 -18.80 16.71 -11.09
N THR A 63 -19.01 15.62 -10.35
CA THR A 63 -19.25 15.67 -8.91
C THR A 63 -17.98 16.13 -8.20
N ASN A 64 -18.14 16.90 -7.12
CA ASN A 64 -17.02 17.36 -6.33
C ASN A 64 -16.20 16.18 -5.79
N VAL A 65 -14.86 16.30 -5.91
CA VAL A 65 -13.91 15.29 -5.45
C VAL A 65 -13.00 15.91 -4.40
N SER A 66 -12.98 15.34 -3.20
CA SER A 66 -12.06 15.72 -2.11
C SER A 66 -11.10 14.60 -1.75
N VAL A 67 -9.90 14.98 -1.34
CA VAL A 67 -8.90 14.04 -0.81
C VAL A 67 -9.05 13.94 0.70
N ILE A 68 -9.23 12.72 1.18
CA ILE A 68 -9.08 12.37 2.60
C ILE A 68 -8.08 11.22 2.64
N GLN A 69 -6.85 11.53 3.04
CA GLN A 69 -5.80 10.51 3.15
C GLN A 69 -6.20 9.47 4.20
N ASN A 70 -5.78 8.23 3.98
CA ASN A 70 -6.06 7.17 4.92
C ASN A 70 -5.40 7.49 6.28
N ALA A 71 -6.19 7.52 7.35
CA ALA A 71 -5.69 7.83 8.67
C ALA A 71 -4.96 6.61 9.26
N VAL A 72 -3.69 6.79 9.60
CA VAL A 72 -2.93 5.83 10.40
C VAL A 72 -2.73 6.38 11.80
N ARG A 73 -2.78 5.51 12.81
CA ARG A 73 -2.47 5.92 14.18
C ARG A 73 -0.97 6.23 14.26
N ILE A 74 -0.65 7.50 14.47
CA ILE A 74 0.72 7.95 14.71
C ILE A 74 0.97 7.84 16.22
N PRO A 75 2.05 7.19 16.66
CA PRO A 75 2.44 7.17 18.07
C PRO A 75 2.68 8.61 18.59
N GLU A 76 2.25 8.91 19.81
CA GLU A 76 2.44 10.24 20.43
C GLU A 76 3.92 10.60 20.66
N LYS A 77 4.81 9.59 20.73
CA LYS A 77 6.26 9.76 20.86
C LYS A 77 6.96 9.17 19.66
N SER A 78 8.01 9.87 19.19
CA SER A 78 8.90 9.32 18.17
C SER A 78 9.50 8.00 18.65
N LEU A 79 9.42 6.99 17.79
CA LEU A 79 10.05 5.69 18.00
C LEU A 79 11.44 5.63 17.35
N PHE A 80 12.01 6.77 16.99
CA PHE A 80 13.33 6.84 16.36
C PHE A 80 14.41 6.32 17.30
N ASN A 81 15.22 5.39 16.80
CA ASN A 81 16.37 4.84 17.50
C ASN A 81 17.61 4.95 16.58
N PRO A 82 18.59 5.82 16.89
CA PRO A 82 19.80 5.99 16.06
C PRO A 82 20.70 4.74 16.05
N ASP A 83 20.55 3.87 17.06
CA ASP A 83 21.31 2.62 17.18
C ASP A 83 20.57 1.43 16.56
N ALA A 84 19.44 1.65 15.90
CA ALA A 84 18.74 0.59 15.18
C ALA A 84 19.63 0.04 14.05
N ARG A 85 19.81 -1.28 14.04
CA ARG A 85 20.56 -2.02 13.01
C ARG A 85 19.69 -2.99 12.24
N THR A 86 18.38 -2.96 12.43
CA THR A 86 17.48 -3.88 11.73
C THR A 86 16.44 -3.09 10.96
N ILE A 87 16.40 -3.36 9.66
CA ILE A 87 15.47 -2.81 8.70
C ILE A 87 14.34 -3.81 8.52
N VAL A 88 13.12 -3.39 8.82
CA VAL A 88 11.94 -4.27 8.74
C VAL A 88 11.00 -3.76 7.67
N THR A 89 10.59 -4.65 6.76
CA THR A 89 9.56 -4.35 5.77
C THR A 89 8.30 -5.16 6.04
N PHE A 90 7.15 -4.52 5.80
CA PHE A 90 5.84 -5.15 5.88
C PHE A 90 5.11 -4.99 4.55
N GLY A 91 4.55 -6.09 4.06
CA GLY A 91 3.68 -6.10 2.89
C GLY A 91 3.87 -7.34 2.04
N ARG A 92 3.03 -7.49 1.01
CA ARG A 92 3.20 -8.59 0.05
C ARG A 92 4.60 -8.53 -0.57
N ILE A 93 5.31 -9.65 -0.55
CA ILE A 93 6.64 -9.82 -1.11
C ILE A 93 6.52 -10.00 -2.63
N GLY A 94 7.31 -9.22 -3.37
CA GLY A 94 7.42 -9.32 -4.82
C GLY A 94 8.04 -8.09 -5.46
N GLU A 95 8.24 -8.16 -6.78
CA GLU A 95 8.93 -7.13 -7.58
C GLU A 95 8.29 -5.75 -7.44
N ARG A 96 6.96 -5.64 -7.63
CA ARG A 96 6.22 -4.37 -7.49
C ARG A 96 6.37 -3.71 -6.10
N LYS A 97 6.81 -4.47 -5.10
CA LYS A 97 6.91 -4.03 -3.71
C LYS A 97 8.35 -3.71 -3.31
N GLY A 98 9.30 -3.82 -4.25
CA GLY A 98 10.72 -3.54 -4.05
C GLY A 98 11.45 -4.60 -3.25
N SER A 99 10.88 -5.81 -3.11
CA SER A 99 11.50 -6.87 -2.30
C SER A 99 12.87 -7.28 -2.86
N TYR A 100 13.02 -7.34 -4.19
CA TYR A 100 14.29 -7.70 -4.84
C TYR A 100 15.31 -6.58 -4.81
N ASP A 101 14.87 -5.32 -4.92
CA ASP A 101 15.75 -4.15 -4.75
C ASP A 101 16.38 -4.17 -3.36
N LEU A 102 15.61 -4.55 -2.33
CA LEU A 102 16.10 -4.69 -0.97
C LEU A 102 17.16 -5.79 -0.84
N LEU A 103 17.04 -6.90 -1.57
CA LEU A 103 18.07 -7.95 -1.58
C LEU A 103 19.37 -7.44 -2.20
N GLN A 104 19.30 -6.65 -3.27
CA GLN A 104 20.49 -6.04 -3.89
C GLN A 104 21.15 -5.03 -2.94
N VAL A 105 20.35 -4.26 -2.19
CA VAL A 105 20.89 -3.39 -1.14
C VAL A 105 21.56 -4.22 -0.05
N ALA A 106 20.92 -5.29 0.41
CA ALA A 106 21.44 -6.17 1.45
C ALA A 106 22.79 -6.80 1.08
N GLU A 107 22.93 -7.24 -0.17
CA GLU A 107 24.19 -7.75 -0.74
C GLU A 107 25.33 -6.75 -0.62
N ARG A 108 25.07 -5.50 -1.05
CA ARG A 108 26.09 -4.43 -1.05
C ARG A 108 26.49 -4.00 0.35
N ILE A 109 25.55 -3.99 1.29
CA ILE A 109 25.83 -3.49 2.64
C ILE A 109 26.36 -4.56 3.60
N GLN A 110 26.09 -5.84 3.37
CA GLN A 110 26.58 -6.93 4.22
C GLN A 110 28.09 -6.85 4.54
N PRO A 111 29.00 -6.60 3.57
CA PRO A 111 30.42 -6.48 3.85
C PRO A 111 30.81 -5.17 4.54
N LEU A 112 30.02 -4.11 4.40
CA LEU A 112 30.30 -2.78 4.95
C LEU A 112 29.77 -2.61 6.38
N PHE A 113 28.60 -3.20 6.64
CA PHE A 113 27.84 -3.10 7.88
C PHE A 113 27.31 -4.48 8.29
N PRO A 114 28.18 -5.36 8.82
CA PRO A 114 27.83 -6.75 9.10
C PRO A 114 26.80 -6.92 10.23
N ASP A 115 26.59 -5.88 11.05
CA ASP A 115 25.60 -5.82 12.11
C ASP A 115 24.19 -5.44 11.59
N VAL A 116 24.08 -4.93 10.37
CA VAL A 116 22.80 -4.55 9.78
C VAL A 116 22.05 -5.78 9.28
N ARG A 117 20.78 -5.88 9.64
CA ARG A 117 19.88 -6.99 9.29
C ARG A 117 18.62 -6.50 8.59
N PHE A 118 18.07 -7.32 7.71
CA PHE A 118 16.79 -7.11 7.04
C PHE A 118 15.81 -8.22 7.43
N VAL A 119 14.59 -7.81 7.74
CA VAL A 119 13.49 -8.75 8.01
C VAL A 119 12.30 -8.38 7.13
N LEU A 120 11.92 -9.30 6.24
CA LEU A 120 10.81 -9.10 5.32
C LEU A 120 9.59 -9.88 5.84
N TYR A 121 8.54 -9.17 6.24
CA TYR A 121 7.27 -9.75 6.67
C TYR A 121 6.19 -9.63 5.61
N GLY A 122 5.52 -10.75 5.32
CA GLY A 122 4.44 -10.80 4.35
C GLY A 122 4.31 -12.16 3.67
N ASP A 123 3.39 -12.23 2.73
CA ASP A 123 3.14 -13.35 1.82
C ASP A 123 3.51 -12.97 0.37
N GLY A 124 3.43 -13.87 -0.59
CA GLY A 124 3.72 -13.57 -2.00
C GLY A 124 4.82 -14.47 -2.55
N GLU A 125 5.86 -13.89 -3.13
CA GLU A 125 6.93 -14.63 -3.82
C GLU A 125 8.01 -15.16 -2.84
N THR A 126 7.60 -15.75 -1.72
CA THR A 126 8.48 -16.18 -0.62
C THR A 126 9.52 -17.20 -1.06
N GLU A 127 9.14 -18.15 -1.91
CA GLU A 127 10.03 -19.21 -2.38
C GLU A 127 11.10 -18.64 -3.31
N LYS A 128 10.72 -17.73 -4.22
CA LYS A 128 11.66 -17.07 -5.14
C LYS A 128 12.64 -16.18 -4.39
N VAL A 129 12.16 -15.44 -3.38
CA VAL A 129 13.04 -14.62 -2.54
C VAL A 129 13.99 -15.49 -1.73
N THR A 130 13.52 -16.62 -1.18
CA THR A 130 14.39 -17.58 -0.48
C THR A 130 15.49 -18.13 -1.38
N ALA A 131 15.15 -18.53 -2.60
CA ALA A 131 16.13 -18.99 -3.59
C ALA A 131 17.15 -17.89 -3.94
N THR A 132 16.70 -16.63 -4.01
CA THR A 132 17.58 -15.48 -4.28
C THR A 132 18.53 -15.19 -3.12
N ILE A 133 18.03 -15.25 -1.87
CA ILE A 133 18.85 -15.13 -0.65
C ILE A 133 19.97 -16.17 -0.64
N GLN A 134 19.64 -17.43 -0.96
CA GLN A 134 20.63 -18.52 -1.05
C GLN A 134 21.62 -18.30 -2.20
N LYS A 135 21.14 -17.91 -3.38
CA LYS A 135 21.98 -17.64 -4.56
C LYS A 135 23.01 -16.55 -4.31
N LEU A 136 22.65 -15.51 -3.55
CA LEU A 136 23.49 -14.36 -3.25
C LEU A 136 24.27 -14.49 -1.93
N ASP A 137 24.20 -15.64 -1.24
CA ASP A 137 24.80 -15.87 0.09
C ASP A 137 24.49 -14.73 1.10
N LEU A 138 23.23 -14.28 1.13
CA LEU A 138 22.80 -13.22 2.04
C LEU A 138 22.55 -13.78 3.43
N LYS A 139 23.42 -13.42 4.37
CA LYS A 139 23.37 -13.80 5.79
C LYS A 139 22.62 -12.76 6.63
N ASN A 140 22.51 -11.54 6.12
CA ASN A 140 21.83 -10.43 6.77
C ASN A 140 20.33 -10.31 6.43
N VAL A 141 19.74 -11.22 5.64
CA VAL A 141 18.32 -11.16 5.27
C VAL A 141 17.55 -12.35 5.84
N THR A 142 16.39 -12.08 6.43
CA THR A 142 15.48 -13.12 6.93
C THR A 142 14.04 -12.87 6.49
N LEU A 143 13.31 -13.96 6.21
CA LEU A 143 11.87 -13.92 5.99
C LEU A 143 11.17 -14.10 7.33
N GLY A 144 10.43 -13.09 7.77
CA GLY A 144 9.71 -13.11 9.04
C GLY A 144 8.34 -13.80 8.96
N GLY A 145 7.90 -14.17 7.76
CA GLY A 145 6.62 -14.82 7.48
C GLY A 145 5.41 -13.89 7.61
N TRP A 146 4.21 -14.47 7.68
CA TRP A 146 2.97 -13.73 7.88
C TRP A 146 2.74 -13.38 9.35
N ILE A 147 2.56 -12.10 9.64
CA ILE A 147 2.22 -11.63 10.99
C ILE A 147 0.70 -11.55 11.15
N SER A 148 0.16 -12.26 12.13
CA SER A 148 -1.23 -12.06 12.54
C SER A 148 -1.40 -10.74 13.31
N LYS A 149 -2.61 -10.16 13.26
CA LYS A 149 -2.98 -8.90 13.94
C LYS A 149 -2.67 -8.83 15.46
N LYS A 150 -2.27 -9.94 16.10
CA LYS A 150 -1.89 -10.01 17.51
C LYS A 150 -0.49 -9.46 17.82
N ARG A 151 0.44 -9.42 16.86
CA ARG A 151 1.72 -8.72 17.08
C ARG A 151 1.48 -7.22 16.91
N THR A 152 1.83 -6.47 17.93
CA THR A 152 1.53 -5.03 18.00
C THR A 152 2.74 -4.23 17.51
N GLY A 153 2.53 -2.99 17.07
CA GLY A 153 3.64 -2.09 16.67
C GLY A 153 4.69 -1.88 17.77
N SER A 154 4.35 -2.19 19.03
CA SER A 154 5.29 -2.26 20.16
C SER A 154 6.42 -3.27 19.97
N ASP A 155 6.15 -4.40 19.31
CA ASP A 155 7.12 -5.48 19.11
C ASP A 155 8.25 -5.07 18.17
N PHE A 156 8.02 -4.00 17.39
CA PHE A 156 8.93 -3.52 16.36
C PHE A 156 9.62 -2.18 16.72
N LYS A 157 9.40 -1.66 17.93
CA LYS A 157 9.91 -0.34 18.39
C LYS A 157 11.44 -0.18 18.37
N LYS A 158 12.19 -1.28 18.27
CA LYS A 158 13.67 -1.27 18.23
C LYS A 158 14.23 -1.22 16.80
N TYR A 159 13.37 -1.25 15.79
CA TYR A 159 13.76 -1.40 14.40
C TYR A 159 13.55 -0.14 13.59
N PHE A 160 14.35 0.01 12.53
CA PHE A 160 14.04 0.95 11.47
C PHE A 160 12.95 0.33 10.59
N ILE A 161 11.72 0.84 10.69
CA ILE A 161 10.56 0.26 10.01
C ILE A 161 10.32 1.01 8.72
N THR A 162 10.33 0.30 7.60
CA THR A 162 9.85 0.82 6.31
C THR A 162 8.55 0.13 5.94
N PHE A 163 7.47 0.90 5.86
CA PHE A 163 6.19 0.40 5.39
C PHE A 163 6.11 0.54 3.86
N SER A 164 6.14 -0.57 3.13
CA SER A 164 5.66 -0.59 1.75
C SER A 164 4.13 -0.75 1.76
N ALA A 165 3.45 0.23 2.36
CA ALA A 165 2.00 0.32 2.35
C ALA A 165 1.51 0.83 0.98
N LEU A 166 1.85 0.12 -0.09
CA LEU A 166 1.14 0.27 -1.35
C LEU A 166 -0.21 -0.44 -1.17
N LEU A 167 -1.22 0.34 -0.78
CA LEU A 167 -2.64 0.02 -0.86
C LEU A 167 -2.87 -0.87 -2.09
N SER A 168 -3.29 -2.10 -1.83
CA SER A 168 -3.63 -3.10 -2.85
C SER A 168 -5.14 -3.13 -2.92
#